data_AF-A0A0N1I5J3-F1
#
_entry.id   AF-A0A0N1I5J3-F1
#
_cell.length_a   1.000
_cell.length_b   1.000
_cell.length_c   1.000
_cell.angle_alpha   90.00
_cell.angle_beta   90.00
_cell.angle_gamma   90.00
#
_symmetry.space_group_name_H-M   'P 1'
#
loop_
_entity.id
_entity.type
_entity.pdbx_description
1 polymer ?
#
loop_
_entity_poly.entity_id
_entity_poly.type
_entity_poly.pdbx_seq_one_letter_code
_entity_poly.pdbx_strand_id
1 'polypeptide(L)'
;MGQSQSYHDKLHECVCNNDVEQMKVLRQDPEFKSENFSDHMFVDLVERRWDPATVMAFAEHANDHQLAIVVSTAVLHSSVLPLAPVFHLMKDSTATIRQEHLDELFMTACDHVDTEAVKAMIEAKCFDAADGRPIVTVVRRELNKVAPDDELVQAVLDALPGQEASVKYLLDTCIPKAKVEATKAMLEGKLKNYLK
;
A
#
# COMPACT_ATOMS: atom_id res chain seq x y z
N MET A 1 32.03 -28.45 -19.71
CA MET A 1 30.68 -29.00 -19.45
C MET A 1 29.90 -27.90 -18.76
N GLY A 2 29.04 -27.18 -19.49
CA GLY A 2 28.24 -26.11 -18.91
C GLY A 2 27.04 -26.72 -18.20
N GLN A 3 26.93 -26.51 -16.88
CA GLN A 3 25.67 -26.79 -16.19
C GLN A 3 24.63 -25.84 -16.77
N SER A 4 23.52 -26.40 -17.27
CA SER A 4 22.34 -25.62 -17.64
C SER A 4 21.89 -24.84 -16.41
N GLN A 5 21.89 -23.51 -16.48
CA GLN A 5 21.38 -22.63 -15.42
C GLN A 5 19.96 -23.07 -15.05
N SER A 6 19.69 -23.19 -13.75
CA SER A 6 18.37 -23.62 -13.26
C SER A 6 17.30 -22.60 -13.65
N TYR A 7 16.04 -23.02 -13.76
CA TYR A 7 14.95 -22.10 -14.07
C TYR A 7 14.84 -20.98 -13.04
N HIS A 8 15.00 -21.32 -11.75
CA HIS A 8 15.07 -20.36 -10.66
C HIS A 8 16.12 -19.27 -10.91
N ASP A 9 17.35 -19.65 -11.25
CA ASP A 9 18.43 -18.69 -11.48
C ASP A 9 18.15 -17.79 -12.69
N LYS A 10 17.58 -18.35 -13.76
CA LYS A 10 17.18 -17.58 -14.96
C LYS A 10 16.06 -16.59 -14.63
N LEU A 11 15.07 -17.03 -13.84
CA LEU A 11 13.97 -16.18 -13.43
C LEU A 11 14.46 -15.05 -12.51
N HIS A 12 15.33 -15.37 -11.56
CA HIS A 12 15.92 -14.39 -10.65
C HIS A 12 16.72 -13.35 -11.43
N GLU A 13 17.60 -13.78 -12.33
CA GLU A 13 18.37 -12.88 -13.19
C GLU A 13 17.46 -12.01 -14.06
N CYS A 14 16.40 -12.58 -14.63
CA CYS A 14 15.41 -11.84 -15.41
C CYS A 14 14.73 -10.73 -14.57
N VAL A 15 14.23 -11.07 -13.37
CA VAL A 15 13.63 -10.12 -12.41
C VAL A 15 14.64 -9.03 -12.03
N CYS A 16 15.87 -9.41 -11.70
CA CYS A 16 16.96 -8.49 -11.34
C CYS A 16 17.47 -7.65 -12.52
N ASN A 17 17.23 -8.03 -13.77
CA ASN A 17 17.64 -7.21 -14.92
C ASN A 17 16.48 -6.37 -15.47
N ASN A 18 15.28 -6.53 -14.91
CA ASN A 18 14.04 -5.98 -15.44
C ASN A 18 13.85 -6.33 -16.93
N ASP A 19 14.18 -7.58 -17.31
CA ASP A 19 14.15 -8.04 -18.70
C ASP A 19 12.73 -8.46 -19.11
N VAL A 20 11.96 -7.50 -19.60
CA VAL A 20 10.55 -7.68 -19.98
C VAL A 20 10.36 -8.72 -21.09
N GLU A 21 11.29 -8.83 -22.04
CA GLU A 21 11.16 -9.78 -23.15
C GLU A 21 11.43 -11.21 -22.68
N GLN A 22 12.47 -11.41 -21.86
CA GLN A 22 12.72 -12.70 -21.24
C GLN A 22 11.58 -13.11 -20.30
N MET A 23 11.01 -12.16 -19.55
CA MET A 23 9.88 -12.43 -18.66
C MET A 23 8.65 -12.97 -19.41
N LYS A 24 8.35 -12.42 -20.60
CA LYS A 24 7.25 -12.93 -21.44
C LYS A 24 7.43 -14.40 -21.80
N VAL A 25 8.66 -14.82 -22.09
CA VAL A 25 8.98 -16.22 -22.41
C VAL A 25 8.90 -17.08 -21.15
N LEU A 26 9.53 -16.64 -20.05
CA LEU A 26 9.57 -17.40 -18.80
C LEU A 26 8.17 -17.63 -18.23
N ARG A 27 7.26 -16.65 -18.33
CA ARG A 27 5.86 -16.78 -17.89
C ARG A 27 5.04 -17.83 -18.64
N GLN A 28 5.44 -18.18 -19.86
CA GLN A 28 4.78 -19.22 -20.65
C GLN A 28 5.34 -20.61 -20.36
N ASP A 29 6.46 -20.68 -19.63
CA ASP A 29 7.10 -21.93 -19.26
C ASP A 29 6.29 -22.63 -18.14
N PRO A 30 6.03 -23.94 -18.24
CA PRO A 30 5.39 -24.70 -17.16
C PRO A 30 6.13 -24.65 -15.81
N GLU A 31 7.41 -24.29 -15.81
CA GLU A 31 8.19 -24.07 -14.59
C GLU A 31 7.92 -22.72 -13.91
N PHE A 32 7.08 -21.84 -14.48
CA PHE A 32 6.59 -20.63 -13.83
C PHE A 32 5.56 -20.96 -12.75
N LYS A 33 6.05 -21.46 -11.61
CA LYS A 33 5.25 -21.89 -10.46
C LYS A 33 5.95 -21.55 -9.15
N SER A 34 5.18 -21.50 -8.07
CA SER A 34 5.59 -21.04 -6.74
C SER A 34 6.86 -21.67 -6.19
N GLU A 35 7.11 -22.96 -6.48
CA GLU A 35 8.31 -23.70 -6.06
C GLU A 35 9.62 -23.07 -6.56
N ASN A 36 9.56 -22.31 -7.65
CA ASN A 36 10.71 -21.64 -8.25
C ASN A 36 10.83 -20.17 -7.84
N PHE A 37 9.95 -19.65 -6.99
CA PHE A 37 9.97 -18.25 -6.57
C PHE A 37 10.63 -18.11 -5.21
N SER A 38 11.56 -17.16 -5.07
CA SER A 38 12.11 -16.77 -3.77
C SER A 38 11.49 -15.47 -3.29
N ASP A 39 11.49 -15.27 -1.97
CA ASP A 39 10.95 -14.08 -1.32
C ASP A 39 11.63 -12.80 -1.82
N HIS A 40 12.94 -12.86 -2.12
CA HIS A 40 13.69 -11.74 -2.69
C HIS A 40 13.18 -11.32 -4.09
N MET A 41 12.67 -12.25 -4.90
CA MET A 41 12.08 -11.88 -6.19
C MET A 41 10.87 -10.95 -6.02
N PHE A 42 10.06 -11.13 -4.96
CA PHE A 42 8.91 -10.27 -4.70
C PHE A 42 9.32 -8.85 -4.28
N VAL A 43 10.42 -8.72 -3.54
CA VAL A 43 11.03 -7.42 -3.23
C VAL A 43 11.53 -6.76 -4.52
N ASP A 44 12.34 -7.47 -5.31
CA ASP A 44 12.91 -6.97 -6.56
C ASP A 44 11.83 -6.56 -7.57
N LEU A 45 10.73 -7.32 -7.67
CA LEU A 45 9.60 -7.00 -8.53
C LEU A 45 9.05 -5.60 -8.24
N VAL A 46 8.90 -5.26 -6.96
CA VAL A 46 8.37 -3.98 -6.52
C VAL A 46 9.43 -2.88 -6.62
N GLU A 47 10.63 -3.08 -6.07
CA GLU A 47 11.69 -2.07 -6.04
C GLU A 47 12.14 -1.65 -7.45
N ARG A 48 12.15 -2.60 -8.38
CA ARG A 48 12.52 -2.36 -9.79
C ARG A 48 11.37 -1.87 -10.65
N ARG A 49 10.20 -1.66 -10.03
CA ARG A 49 9.00 -1.09 -10.66
C ARG A 49 8.56 -1.89 -11.89
N TRP A 50 8.51 -3.21 -11.74
CA TRP A 50 7.87 -4.05 -12.76
C TRP A 50 6.42 -3.63 -12.94
N ASP A 51 5.89 -3.85 -14.14
CA ASP A 51 4.50 -3.49 -14.44
C ASP A 51 3.52 -4.32 -13.57
N PRO A 52 2.34 -3.77 -13.24
CA PRO A 52 1.37 -4.47 -12.40
C PRO A 52 0.97 -5.85 -12.93
N ALA A 53 0.89 -6.05 -14.24
CA ALA A 53 0.51 -7.35 -14.80
C ALA A 53 1.60 -8.41 -14.65
N THR A 54 2.87 -8.00 -14.58
CA THR A 54 3.97 -8.90 -14.21
C THR A 54 3.95 -9.21 -12.72
N VAL A 55 3.83 -8.21 -11.85
CA VAL A 55 3.76 -8.44 -10.39
C VAL A 55 2.59 -9.37 -10.02
N MET A 56 1.41 -9.14 -10.61
CA MET A 56 0.23 -9.97 -10.36
C MET A 56 0.41 -11.42 -10.84
N ALA A 57 1.16 -11.67 -11.90
CA ALA A 57 1.43 -13.04 -12.35
C ALA A 57 2.25 -13.84 -11.32
N PHE A 58 3.16 -13.19 -10.60
CA PHE A 58 3.85 -13.82 -9.48
C PHE A 58 2.91 -13.97 -8.28
N ALA A 59 2.13 -12.92 -7.97
CA ALA A 59 1.19 -12.91 -6.84
C ALA A 59 0.15 -14.05 -6.93
N GLU A 60 -0.35 -14.37 -8.12
CA GLU A 60 -1.34 -15.45 -8.33
C GLU A 60 -0.84 -16.84 -7.91
N HIS A 61 0.48 -17.05 -7.87
CA HIS A 61 1.09 -18.29 -7.40
C HIS A 61 1.72 -18.15 -6.01
N ALA A 62 1.77 -16.95 -5.44
CA ALA A 62 2.43 -16.66 -4.19
C ALA A 62 1.68 -17.29 -2.99
N ASN A 63 2.43 -17.54 -1.92
CA ASN A 63 1.83 -17.81 -0.61
C ASN A 63 1.55 -16.49 0.15
N ASP A 64 0.80 -16.56 1.24
CA ASP A 64 0.39 -15.37 2.01
C ASP A 64 1.58 -14.54 2.52
N HIS A 65 2.69 -15.18 2.92
CA HIS A 65 3.92 -14.48 3.34
C HIS A 65 4.54 -13.69 2.17
N GLN A 66 4.60 -14.27 0.98
CA GLN A 66 5.10 -13.60 -0.22
C GLN A 66 4.18 -12.46 -0.67
N LEU A 67 2.87 -12.62 -0.54
CA LEU A 67 1.91 -11.53 -0.77
C LEU A 67 2.10 -10.39 0.25
N ALA A 68 2.40 -10.71 1.51
CA ALA A 68 2.72 -9.72 2.53
C ALA A 68 3.98 -8.93 2.16
N ILE A 69 5.02 -9.58 1.63
CA ILE A 69 6.24 -8.91 1.12
C ILE A 69 5.90 -7.92 -0.01
N VAL A 70 5.01 -8.31 -0.94
CA VAL A 70 4.56 -7.40 -2.02
C VAL A 70 3.87 -6.17 -1.43
N VAL A 71 2.92 -6.36 -0.52
CA VAL A 71 2.20 -5.26 0.14
C VAL A 71 3.18 -4.35 0.90
N SER A 72 4.05 -4.93 1.73
CA SER A 72 4.96 -4.16 2.57
C SER A 72 5.94 -3.35 1.74
N THR A 73 6.54 -3.97 0.72
CA THR A 73 7.49 -3.31 -0.16
C THR A 73 6.80 -2.21 -0.98
N ALA A 74 5.57 -2.45 -1.45
CA ALA A 74 4.83 -1.46 -2.22
C ALA A 74 4.51 -0.21 -1.39
N VAL A 75 4.06 -0.39 -0.13
CA VAL A 75 3.78 0.73 0.77
C VAL A 75 5.05 1.49 1.14
N LEU A 76 6.13 0.79 1.50
CA LEU A 76 7.40 1.40 1.91
C LEU A 76 8.06 2.21 0.79
N HIS A 77 7.95 1.75 -0.46
CA HIS A 77 8.58 2.39 -1.61
C HIS A 77 7.62 3.30 -2.41
N SER A 78 6.40 3.52 -1.90
CA SER A 78 5.33 4.26 -2.60
C SER A 78 5.14 3.77 -4.05
N SER A 79 5.19 2.44 -4.25
CA SER A 79 5.06 1.85 -5.57
C SER A 79 3.60 1.82 -6.01
N VAL A 80 3.33 2.22 -7.25
CA VAL A 80 1.98 2.24 -7.82
C VAL A 80 1.57 0.81 -8.20
N LEU A 81 1.09 0.07 -7.21
CA LEU A 81 0.59 -1.29 -7.35
C LEU A 81 -0.85 -1.36 -6.83
N PRO A 82 -1.79 -2.03 -7.53
CA PRO A 82 -3.15 -2.20 -7.04
C PRO A 82 -3.13 -3.21 -5.87
N LEU A 83 -3.09 -2.71 -4.63
CA LEU A 83 -2.97 -3.55 -3.43
C LEU A 83 -4.24 -4.35 -3.10
N ALA A 84 -5.42 -3.86 -3.47
CA ALA A 84 -6.68 -4.57 -3.18
C ALA A 84 -6.71 -5.99 -3.80
N PRO A 85 -6.38 -6.17 -5.10
CA PRO A 85 -6.16 -7.51 -5.66
C PRO A 85 -5.15 -8.37 -4.91
N VAL A 86 -4.05 -7.80 -4.40
CA VAL A 86 -3.02 -8.54 -3.67
C VAL A 86 -3.57 -9.05 -2.33
N PHE A 87 -4.31 -8.22 -1.59
CA PHE A 87 -5.00 -8.65 -0.36
C PHE A 87 -6.04 -9.75 -0.64
N HIS A 88 -6.76 -9.70 -1.78
CA HIS A 88 -7.73 -10.72 -2.17
C HIS A 88 -7.10 -12.08 -2.52
N LEU A 89 -5.82 -12.13 -2.85
CA LEU A 89 -5.10 -13.38 -3.11
C LEU A 89 -4.65 -14.08 -1.81
N MET A 90 -4.62 -13.38 -0.68
CA MET A 90 -4.27 -13.97 0.60
C MET A 90 -5.36 -14.95 1.06
N LYS A 91 -4.97 -16.17 1.42
CA LYS A 91 -5.90 -17.20 1.89
C LYS A 91 -6.46 -16.85 3.27
N ASP A 92 -5.62 -16.33 4.16
CA ASP A 92 -6.02 -15.80 5.46
C ASP A 92 -5.42 -14.41 5.67
N SER A 93 -6.04 -13.41 5.05
CA SER A 93 -5.59 -12.01 5.14
C SER A 93 -5.52 -11.51 6.58
N THR A 94 -6.47 -11.88 7.45
CA THR A 94 -6.51 -11.41 8.84
C THR A 94 -5.35 -11.98 9.65
N ALA A 95 -5.07 -13.28 9.53
CA ALA A 95 -3.92 -13.88 10.20
C ALA A 95 -2.60 -13.32 9.66
N THR A 96 -2.49 -13.17 8.34
CA THR A 96 -1.30 -12.67 7.67
C THR A 96 -0.99 -11.23 8.07
N ILE A 97 -1.97 -10.33 8.06
CA ILE A 97 -1.82 -8.94 8.51
C ILE A 97 -1.24 -8.89 9.92
N ARG A 98 -1.76 -9.72 10.84
CA ARG A 98 -1.28 -9.76 12.22
C ARG A 98 0.12 -10.36 12.35
N GLN A 99 0.41 -11.44 11.63
CA GLN A 99 1.69 -12.14 11.71
C GLN A 99 2.83 -11.29 11.12
N GLU A 100 2.56 -10.61 10.02
CA GLU A 100 3.53 -9.82 9.26
C GLU A 100 3.47 -8.33 9.62
N HIS A 101 2.66 -7.94 10.62
CA HIS A 101 2.54 -6.56 11.11
C HIS A 101 2.20 -5.53 10.02
N LEU A 102 1.38 -5.91 9.02
CA LEU A 102 1.07 -5.06 7.88
C LEU A 102 0.24 -3.82 8.27
N ASP A 103 -0.50 -3.90 9.37
CA ASP A 103 -1.28 -2.79 9.93
C ASP A 103 -0.40 -1.63 10.39
N GLU A 104 0.82 -1.91 10.82
CA GLU A 104 1.80 -0.88 11.21
C GLU A 104 2.23 0.01 10.02
N LEU A 105 2.05 -0.49 8.79
CA LEU A 105 2.37 0.25 7.57
C LEU A 105 1.26 1.22 7.14
N PHE A 106 0.07 1.16 7.75
CA PHE A 106 -1.04 2.04 7.40
C PHE A 106 -0.66 3.52 7.55
N MET A 107 0.09 3.83 8.61
CA MET A 107 0.59 5.18 8.85
C MET A 107 1.53 5.67 7.74
N THR A 108 2.39 4.77 7.24
CA THR A 108 3.29 5.04 6.13
C THR A 108 2.51 5.32 4.84
N ALA A 109 1.49 4.51 4.53
CA ALA A 109 0.62 4.74 3.38
C ALA A 109 -0.09 6.11 3.45
N CYS A 110 -0.61 6.47 4.63
CA CYS A 110 -1.22 7.78 4.87
C CYS A 110 -0.21 8.94 4.71
N ASP A 111 1.04 8.78 5.13
CA ASP A 111 2.06 9.82 5.00
C ASP A 111 2.52 10.03 3.56
N HIS A 112 2.55 8.94 2.77
CA HIS A 112 2.81 8.98 1.33
C HIS A 112 1.66 9.58 0.51
N VAL A 113 0.47 9.73 1.10
CA VAL A 113 -0.74 10.26 0.42
C VAL A 113 -1.10 9.41 -0.80
N ASP A 114 -0.97 8.08 -0.66
CA ASP A 114 -1.37 7.12 -1.69
C ASP A 114 -2.81 6.66 -1.43
N THR A 115 -3.75 7.33 -2.09
CA THR A 115 -5.19 7.14 -1.88
C THR A 115 -5.65 5.72 -2.19
N GLU A 116 -5.10 5.10 -3.22
CA GLU A 116 -5.49 3.73 -3.61
C GLU A 116 -4.90 2.70 -2.65
N ALA A 117 -3.65 2.87 -2.22
CA ALA A 117 -3.07 2.01 -1.18
C ALA A 117 -3.84 2.12 0.14
N VAL A 118 -4.16 3.35 0.59
CA VAL A 118 -4.92 3.58 1.83
C VAL A 118 -6.30 2.94 1.76
N LYS A 119 -7.04 3.09 0.65
CA LYS A 119 -8.35 2.44 0.47
C LYS A 119 -8.23 0.92 0.52
N ALA A 120 -7.25 0.33 -0.17
CA ALA A 120 -7.02 -1.11 -0.15
C ALA A 120 -6.72 -1.63 1.26
N MET A 121 -5.91 -0.90 2.04
CA MET A 121 -5.62 -1.25 3.43
C MET A 121 -6.86 -1.11 4.32
N ILE A 122 -7.71 -0.10 4.11
CA ILE A 122 -8.98 0.06 4.85
C ILE A 122 -9.94 -1.11 4.54
N GLU A 123 -10.11 -1.46 3.26
CA GLU A 123 -10.96 -2.56 2.82
C GLU A 123 -10.50 -3.89 3.43
N ALA A 124 -9.19 -4.12 3.46
CA ALA A 124 -8.58 -5.30 4.08
C ALA A 124 -8.56 -5.27 5.63
N LYS A 125 -9.05 -4.19 6.27
CA LYS A 125 -8.95 -3.94 7.72
C LYS A 125 -7.50 -3.99 8.23
N CYS A 126 -6.56 -3.56 7.40
CA CYS A 126 -5.13 -3.55 7.65
C CYS A 126 -4.70 -2.24 8.33
N PHE A 127 -5.24 -1.98 9.52
CA PHE A 127 -4.93 -0.80 10.32
C PHE A 127 -5.40 -0.98 11.78
N ASP A 128 -4.82 -0.21 12.70
CA ASP A 128 -5.32 -0.10 14.08
C ASP A 128 -6.42 0.96 14.18
N ALA A 129 -7.66 0.53 14.42
CA ALA A 129 -8.82 1.42 14.56
C ALA A 129 -8.75 2.33 15.81
N ALA A 130 -7.95 1.98 16.81
CA ALA A 130 -7.73 2.79 18.00
C ALA A 130 -6.72 3.92 17.76
N ASP A 131 -5.94 3.88 16.68
CA ASP A 131 -4.94 4.88 16.37
C ASP A 131 -5.54 6.07 15.60
N GLY A 132 -5.61 7.23 16.27
CA GLY A 132 -6.06 8.47 15.67
C GLY A 132 -4.99 9.26 14.90
N ARG A 133 -3.72 8.82 14.89
CA ARG A 133 -2.62 9.51 14.19
C ARG A 133 -2.79 9.59 12.65
N PRO A 134 -3.34 8.57 11.96
CA PRO A 134 -3.68 8.66 10.52
C PRO A 134 -4.48 9.89 10.14
N ILE A 135 -5.54 10.22 10.89
CA ILE A 135 -6.35 11.42 10.66
C ILE A 135 -5.47 12.67 10.74
N VAL A 136 -4.62 12.76 11.78
CA VAL A 136 -3.74 13.92 11.98
C VAL A 136 -2.73 14.06 10.85
N THR A 137 -2.12 12.96 10.43
CA THR A 137 -1.11 12.93 9.37
C THR A 137 -1.69 13.39 8.03
N VAL A 138 -2.77 12.77 7.58
CA VAL A 138 -3.40 13.11 6.29
C VAL A 138 -3.85 14.56 6.26
N VAL A 139 -4.60 15.01 7.26
CA VAL A 139 -5.11 16.40 7.30
C VAL A 139 -3.96 17.40 7.29
N ARG A 140 -2.88 17.15 8.03
CA ARG A 140 -1.72 18.05 8.03
C ARG A 140 -0.97 18.06 6.70
N ARG A 141 -0.88 16.93 5.99
CA ARG A 141 -0.29 16.83 4.66
C ARG A 141 -1.11 17.61 3.61
N GLU A 142 -2.43 17.59 3.72
CA GLU A 142 -3.33 18.29 2.81
C GLU A 142 -3.48 19.80 3.11
N LEU A 143 -3.24 20.21 4.36
CA LEU A 143 -3.57 21.54 4.92
C LEU A 143 -3.20 22.77 4.07
N ASN A 144 -2.09 22.69 3.33
CA ASN A 144 -1.55 23.82 2.56
C ASN A 144 -1.51 23.55 1.04
N LYS A 145 -2.10 22.46 0.57
CA LYS A 145 -2.22 22.20 -0.86
C LYS A 145 -3.33 23.06 -1.46
N VAL A 146 -3.14 23.46 -2.71
CA VAL A 146 -4.16 24.21 -3.48
C VAL A 146 -5.32 23.29 -3.88
N ALA A 147 -5.01 22.04 -4.19
CA ALA A 147 -5.97 20.97 -4.46
C ALA A 147 -5.69 19.84 -3.46
N PRO A 148 -6.32 19.86 -2.28
CA PRO A 148 -6.21 18.77 -1.32
C PRO A 148 -6.89 17.50 -1.85
N ASP A 149 -6.39 16.34 -1.45
CA ASP A 149 -7.05 15.06 -1.73
C ASP A 149 -8.25 14.87 -0.80
N ASP A 150 -9.42 15.32 -1.28
CA ASP A 150 -10.69 15.26 -0.56
C ASP A 150 -11.13 13.82 -0.25
N GLU A 151 -10.80 12.92 -1.17
CA GLU A 151 -11.20 11.52 -1.13
C GLU A 151 -10.39 10.76 -0.08
N LEU A 152 -9.07 10.93 -0.07
CA LEU A 152 -8.21 10.36 0.96
C LEU A 152 -8.60 10.81 2.37
N VAL A 153 -8.82 12.12 2.55
CA VAL A 153 -9.23 12.68 3.84
C VAL A 153 -10.54 12.04 4.29
N GLN A 154 -11.51 11.90 3.39
CA GLN A 154 -12.79 11.28 3.73
C GLN A 154 -12.63 9.80 4.09
N ALA A 155 -11.88 9.04 3.28
CA ALA A 155 -11.67 7.61 3.51
C ALA A 155 -11.07 7.32 4.89
N VAL A 156 -10.07 8.10 5.31
CA VAL A 156 -9.43 7.92 6.62
C VAL A 156 -10.34 8.34 7.78
N LEU A 157 -11.14 9.40 7.62
CA LEU A 157 -12.12 9.80 8.63
C LEU A 157 -13.19 8.71 8.81
N ASP A 158 -13.73 8.16 7.71
CA ASP A 158 -14.77 7.15 7.76
C ASP A 158 -14.27 5.82 8.36
N ALA A 159 -13.00 5.47 8.12
CA ALA A 159 -12.38 4.26 8.64
C ALA A 159 -12.07 4.29 10.14
N LEU A 160 -11.92 5.48 10.73
CA LEU A 160 -11.45 5.66 12.10
C LEU A 160 -12.47 6.44 12.95
N PRO A 161 -13.64 5.87 13.28
CA PRO A 161 -14.62 6.54 14.15
C PRO A 161 -14.14 6.66 15.60
N GLY A 162 -14.67 7.65 16.34
CA GLY A 162 -14.40 7.83 17.79
C GLY A 162 -13.10 8.56 18.14
N GLN A 163 -12.34 9.05 17.17
CA GLN A 163 -11.05 9.75 17.33
C GLN A 163 -11.23 11.25 17.58
N GLU A 164 -12.16 11.62 18.46
CA GLU A 164 -12.53 13.02 18.71
C GLU A 164 -11.35 13.89 19.18
N ALA A 165 -10.43 13.32 19.98
CA ALA A 165 -9.28 14.03 20.50
C ALA A 165 -8.34 14.49 19.37
N SER A 166 -8.06 13.62 18.40
CA SER A 166 -7.29 13.94 17.20
C SER A 166 -7.94 15.04 16.38
N VAL A 167 -9.27 14.97 16.22
CA VAL A 167 -10.03 15.95 15.45
C VAL A 167 -10.10 17.31 16.15
N LYS A 168 -10.31 17.35 17.47
CA LYS A 168 -10.25 18.58 18.28
C LYS A 168 -8.86 19.22 18.19
N TYR A 169 -7.79 18.44 18.32
CA TYR A 169 -6.41 18.94 18.12
C TYR A 169 -6.23 19.59 16.74
N LEU A 170 -6.71 18.95 15.67
CA LEU A 170 -6.62 19.51 14.32
C LEU A 170 -7.36 20.83 14.18
N LEU A 171 -8.60 20.90 14.65
CA LEU A 171 -9.44 22.11 14.60
C LEU A 171 -8.82 23.27 15.40
N ASP A 172 -8.32 22.99 16.60
CA ASP A 172 -7.82 24.03 17.50
C ASP A 172 -6.39 24.49 17.16
N THR A 173 -5.56 23.58 16.63
CA THR A 173 -4.11 23.81 16.50
C THR A 173 -3.60 23.85 15.06
N CYS A 174 -4.17 23.04 14.17
CA CYS A 174 -3.65 22.86 12.80
C CYS A 174 -4.40 23.72 11.78
N ILE A 175 -5.73 23.59 11.72
CA ILE A 175 -6.60 24.33 10.78
C ILE A 175 -6.36 25.85 10.80
N PRO A 176 -6.19 26.52 11.96
CA PRO A 176 -5.94 27.96 11.99
C PRO A 176 -4.63 28.39 11.31
N LYS A 177 -3.69 27.46 11.09
CA LYS A 177 -2.39 27.71 10.46
C LYS A 177 -2.40 27.48 8.94
N ALA A 178 -3.52 27.03 8.37
CA ALA A 178 -3.65 26.83 6.93
C ALA A 178 -3.50 28.15 6.16
N LYS A 179 -2.75 28.11 5.05
CA LYS A 179 -2.52 29.30 4.20
C LYS A 179 -3.55 29.44 3.07
N VAL A 180 -4.21 28.35 2.71
CA VAL A 180 -5.16 28.29 1.60
C VAL A 180 -6.57 28.24 2.19
N GLU A 181 -7.32 29.34 2.10
CA GLU A 181 -8.64 29.46 2.72
C GLU A 181 -9.66 28.44 2.20
N ALA A 182 -9.60 28.08 0.91
CA ALA A 182 -10.47 27.04 0.34
C ALA A 182 -10.22 25.67 0.98
N THR A 183 -8.96 25.25 1.07
CA THR A 183 -8.54 24.01 1.71
C THR A 183 -8.87 23.99 3.20
N LYS A 184 -8.64 25.11 3.88
CA LYS A 184 -9.01 25.30 5.28
C LYS A 184 -10.50 25.08 5.51
N ALA A 185 -11.35 25.73 4.72
CA ALA A 185 -12.81 25.61 4.84
C ALA A 185 -13.29 24.18 4.56
N MET A 186 -12.71 23.50 3.56
CA MET A 186 -13.02 22.10 3.25
C MET A 186 -12.68 21.18 4.43
N LEU A 187 -11.42 21.24 4.91
CA LEU A 187 -10.94 20.37 5.99
C LEU A 187 -11.69 20.65 7.30
N GLU A 188 -11.92 21.92 7.63
CA GLU A 188 -12.71 22.32 8.80
C GLU A 188 -14.15 21.78 8.72
N GLY A 189 -14.77 21.82 7.54
CA GLY A 189 -16.11 21.27 7.30
C GLY A 189 -16.18 19.77 7.56
N LYS A 190 -15.24 18.99 7.01
CA LYS A 190 -15.19 17.53 7.23
C LYS A 190 -14.96 17.18 8.70
N LEU A 191 -14.00 17.84 9.35
CA LEU A 191 -13.67 17.61 10.76
C LEU A 191 -14.85 17.94 11.69
N LYS A 192 -15.58 19.04 11.43
CA LYS A 192 -16.79 19.37 12.19
C LYS A 192 -17.93 18.37 11.96
N ASN A 193 -18.06 17.82 10.75
CA ASN A 193 -19.06 16.81 10.46
C ASN A 193 -18.73 15.47 11.13
N TYR A 194 -17.45 15.12 11.22
CA TYR A 194 -17.00 13.92 11.92
C TYR A 194 -17.34 13.92 13.42
N LEU A 195 -17.41 15.09 14.05
CA LEU A 195 -17.77 15.24 15.48
C LEU A 195 -19.29 15.20 15.75
N LYS A 196 -20.13 15.02 14.74
CA LYS A 196 -21.60 14.96 14.87
C LYS A 196 -22.09 13.52 14.82
#